data_AF-A0A7E5A1J6-F1
#
_entry.id   AF-A0A7E5A1J6-F1
#
_cell.length_a   1.000
_cell.length_b   1.000
_cell.length_c   1.000
_cell.angle_alpha   90.00
_cell.angle_beta   90.00
_cell.angle_gamma   90.00
#
_symmetry.space_group_name_H-M   'P 1'
#
loop_
_entity.id
_entity.type
_entity.pdbx_description
1 polymer ?
#
loop_
_entity_poly.entity_id
_entity_poly.type
_entity_poly.pdbx_seq_one_letter_code
_entity_poly.pdbx_strand_id
1 'polypeptide(L)'
;MIEKYKDVETHFKKAGYKTFNDAFIIGSLGAYDPANEACIRRLGIPHKYAVLMKRLMVSDVIKWSRDLYVEHVTGIRQYRADP
;
A
#
# COMPACT_ATOMS: atom_id res chain seq x y z
N MET A 1 -9.59 -10.04 3.00
CA MET A 1 -8.52 -9.20 3.60
C MET A 1 -8.93 -8.69 4.98
N ILE A 2 -9.99 -7.88 5.09
CA ILE A 2 -10.42 -7.25 6.36
C ILE A 2 -10.80 -8.30 7.43
N GLU A 3 -11.51 -9.36 7.04
CA GLU A 3 -11.96 -10.41 7.97
C GLU A 3 -10.82 -11.14 8.68
N LYS A 4 -9.68 -11.35 8.01
CA LYS A 4 -8.49 -11.99 8.57
C LYS A 4 -7.95 -11.26 9.81
N TYR A 5 -8.10 -9.94 9.86
CA TYR A 5 -7.56 -9.10 10.93
C TYR A 5 -8.63 -8.59 11.91
N LYS A 6 -9.85 -9.16 11.85
CA LYS A 6 -10.97 -8.76 12.70
C LYS A 6 -10.72 -9.04 14.19
N ASP A 7 -10.02 -10.12 14.50
CA ASP A 7 -9.68 -10.47 15.89
C ASP A 7 -8.69 -9.46 16.48
N VAL A 8 -7.73 -9.02 15.68
CA VAL A 8 -6.74 -8.00 16.06
C VAL A 8 -7.44 -6.65 16.29
N GLU A 9 -8.34 -6.27 15.39
CA GLU A 9 -9.15 -5.06 15.56
C GLU A 9 -10.00 -5.12 16.85
N THR A 10 -10.62 -6.26 17.12
CA THR A 10 -11.44 -6.48 18.33
C THR A 10 -10.60 -6.41 19.59
N HIS A 11 -9.40 -7.00 19.58
CA HIS A 11 -8.47 -6.95 20.69
C HIS A 11 -8.08 -5.51 21.06
N PHE A 12 -7.66 -4.71 20.07
CA PHE A 12 -7.28 -3.32 20.33
C PHE A 12 -8.46 -2.43 20.72
N LYS A 13 -9.66 -2.66 20.15
CA LYS A 13 -10.88 -1.98 20.59
C LYS A 13 -11.22 -2.29 22.04
N LYS A 14 -11.08 -3.54 22.47
CA LYS A 14 -11.28 -3.94 23.88
C LYS A 14 -10.27 -3.29 24.83
N ALA A 15 -9.05 -3.05 24.37
CA ALA A 15 -8.03 -2.31 25.11
C ALA A 15 -8.28 -0.78 25.15
N GLY A 16 -9.40 -0.29 24.60
CA GLY A 16 -9.78 1.13 24.63
C GLY A 16 -9.21 1.96 23.48
N TYR A 17 -8.55 1.34 22.50
CA TYR A 17 -8.03 2.05 21.34
C TYR A 17 -9.09 2.28 20.26
N LYS A 18 -8.98 3.41 19.57
CA LYS A 18 -9.76 3.69 18.36
C LYS A 18 -9.09 3.02 17.16
N THR A 19 -9.49 1.78 16.87
CA THR A 19 -8.89 0.95 15.81
C THR A 19 -9.74 0.93 14.53
N PHE A 20 -9.06 0.97 13.38
CA PHE A 20 -9.64 0.85 12.04
C PHE A 20 -8.89 -0.24 11.27
N ASN A 21 -9.61 -0.97 10.42
CA ASN A 21 -9.08 -2.04 9.59
C ASN A 21 -9.60 -1.83 8.17
N ASP A 22 -8.73 -1.34 7.30
CA ASP A 22 -9.04 -1.00 5.92
C ASP A 22 -7.99 -1.62 5.00
N ALA A 23 -8.39 -1.91 3.76
CA ALA A 23 -7.44 -2.30 2.72
C ALA A 23 -6.79 -1.05 2.11
N PHE A 24 -5.50 -1.13 1.80
CA PHE A 24 -4.79 -0.13 1.02
C PHE A 24 -4.26 -0.78 -0.26
N ILE A 25 -4.82 -0.42 -1.41
CA ILE A 25 -4.64 -1.17 -2.66
C ILE A 25 -4.04 -0.28 -3.75
N ILE A 26 -2.91 -0.73 -4.31
CA ILE A 26 -2.30 -0.16 -5.52
C ILE A 26 -2.09 -1.31 -6.50
N GLY A 27 -2.57 -1.13 -7.73
CA GLY A 27 -2.43 -2.12 -8.80
C GLY A 27 -1.07 -2.05 -9.49
N SER A 28 -0.63 -3.18 -10.04
CA SER A 28 0.66 -3.34 -10.72
C SER A 28 0.89 -2.36 -11.89
N LEU A 29 -0.18 -1.94 -12.56
CA LEU A 29 -0.14 -0.96 -13.65
C LEU A 29 -0.47 0.47 -13.20
N GLY A 30 -0.37 0.75 -11.91
CA GLY A 30 -0.60 2.07 -11.33
C GLY A 30 -2.06 2.41 -11.04
N ALA A 31 -2.95 1.41 -11.02
CA ALA A 31 -4.30 1.60 -10.50
C ALA A 31 -4.23 1.99 -9.02
N TYR A 32 -5.10 2.91 -8.59
CA TYR A 32 -5.17 3.36 -7.21
C TYR A 32 -6.61 3.33 -6.75
N ASP A 33 -6.89 2.59 -5.67
CA ASP A 33 -8.23 2.47 -5.11
C ASP A 33 -8.67 3.78 -4.43
N PRO A 34 -9.80 4.39 -4.82
CA PRO A 34 -10.35 5.57 -4.14
C PRO A 34 -10.59 5.37 -2.64
N ALA A 35 -10.81 4.14 -2.18
CA ALA A 35 -10.99 3.83 -0.75
C ALA A 35 -9.73 4.12 0.08
N ASN A 36 -8.54 4.12 -0.53
CA ASN A 36 -7.26 4.45 0.12
C ASN A 36 -7.26 5.87 0.73
N GLU A 37 -8.03 6.80 0.17
CA GLU A 37 -8.11 8.18 0.66
C GLU A 37 -8.63 8.24 2.10
N ALA A 38 -9.49 7.30 2.51
CA ALA A 38 -9.95 7.21 3.89
C ALA A 38 -8.79 6.86 4.84
N CYS A 39 -7.92 5.93 4.45
CA CYS A 39 -6.73 5.56 5.22
C CYS A 39 -5.75 6.73 5.36
N ILE A 40 -5.43 7.40 4.25
CA ILE A 40 -4.52 8.55 4.23
C ILE A 40 -5.02 9.67 5.16
N ARG A 41 -6.31 9.99 5.10
CA ARG A 41 -6.92 10.98 6.01
C ARG A 41 -6.87 10.56 7.46
N ARG A 42 -7.14 9.28 7.77
CA ARG A 42 -7.10 8.75 9.15
C ARG A 42 -5.69 8.80 9.75
N LEU A 43 -4.66 8.66 8.92
CA LEU A 43 -3.25 8.81 9.32
C LEU A 43 -2.83 10.28 9.52
N GLY A 44 -3.73 11.24 9.31
CA GLY A 44 -3.43 12.66 9.50
C GLY A 44 -2.51 13.24 8.42
N ILE A 45 -2.36 12.56 7.29
CA ILE A 45 -1.48 12.99 6.21
C ILE A 45 -2.10 14.22 5.51
N PRO A 46 -1.37 15.35 5.41
CA PRO A 46 -1.88 16.54 4.73
C PRO A 46 -2.18 16.26 3.26
N HIS A 47 -3.27 16.83 2.73
CA HIS A 47 -3.68 16.63 1.33
C HIS A 47 -2.56 16.91 0.32
N LYS A 48 -1.77 17.97 0.52
CA LYS A 48 -0.64 18.30 -0.36
C LYS A 48 0.41 17.18 -0.40
N TYR A 49 0.70 16.56 0.75
CA TYR A 49 1.63 15.44 0.83
C TYR A 49 1.01 14.14 0.32
N ALA A 50 -0.29 13.91 0.56
CA ALA A 50 -1.03 12.76 0.05
C ALA A 50 -0.95 12.66 -1.49
N VAL A 51 -1.06 13.78 -2.20
CA VAL A 51 -0.93 13.82 -3.67
C VAL A 51 0.47 13.35 -4.12
N LEU A 52 1.53 13.81 -3.44
CA LEU A 52 2.89 13.38 -3.71
C LEU A 52 3.08 11.90 -3.38
N MET A 53 2.64 11.48 -2.20
CA MET A 53 2.74 10.10 -1.71
C MET A 53 2.06 9.11 -2.66
N LYS A 54 0.85 9.43 -3.15
CA LYS A 54 0.16 8.63 -4.16
C LYS A 54 1.00 8.44 -5.42
N ARG A 55 1.62 9.51 -5.94
CA ARG A 55 2.48 9.44 -7.13
C ARG A 55 3.70 8.56 -6.88
N LEU A 56 4.38 8.75 -5.76
CA LEU A 56 5.56 7.96 -5.38
C LEU A 56 5.22 6.47 -5.28
N MET A 57 4.15 6.13 -4.56
CA MET A 57 3.73 4.74 -4.39
C MET A 57 3.33 4.08 -5.72
N VAL A 58 2.57 4.78 -6.57
CA VAL A 58 2.19 4.27 -7.90
C VAL A 58 3.42 4.06 -8.78
N SER A 59 4.35 5.01 -8.79
CA SER A 59 5.62 4.88 -9.53
C SER A 59 6.44 3.68 -9.05
N ASP A 60 6.53 3.47 -7.74
CA ASP A 60 7.24 2.33 -7.16
C ASP A 60 6.61 1.00 -7.55
N VAL A 61 5.28 0.87 -7.46
CA VAL A 61 4.58 -0.37 -7.83
C VAL A 61 4.76 -0.69 -9.31
N ILE A 62 4.73 0.33 -10.19
CA ILE A 62 5.01 0.14 -11.62
C ILE A 62 6.45 -0.33 -11.83
N LYS A 63 7.42 0.29 -11.16
CA LYS A 63 8.83 -0.12 -11.22
C LYS A 63 9.00 -1.58 -10.82
N TRP A 64 8.46 -1.96 -9.66
CA TRP A 64 8.49 -3.35 -9.19
C TRP A 64 7.84 -4.32 -10.17
N SER A 65 6.69 -3.95 -10.74
CA SER A 65 5.99 -4.78 -11.71
C SER A 65 6.80 -4.97 -13.00
N ARG A 66 7.45 -3.91 -13.48
CA ARG A 66 8.38 -3.96 -14.62
C ARG A 66 9.59 -4.83 -14.32
N ASP A 67 10.18 -4.70 -13.15
CA ASP A 67 11.37 -5.45 -12.75
C ASP A 67 11.07 -6.95 -12.66
N LEU A 68 9.93 -7.32 -12.05
CA LEU A 68 9.44 -8.70 -12.02
C LEU A 68 9.21 -9.26 -13.44
N TYR A 69 8.59 -8.48 -14.33
CA TYR A 69 8.35 -8.91 -15.71
C TYR A 69 9.66 -9.10 -16.48
N VAL A 70 10.59 -8.15 -16.39
CA VAL A 70 11.88 -8.25 -17.11
C VAL A 70 12.72 -9.40 -16.56
N GLU A 71 12.73 -9.62 -15.25
CA GLU A 71 13.38 -10.79 -14.65
C GLU A 71 12.76 -12.10 -15.14
N HIS A 72 11.43 -12.18 -15.23
CA HIS A 72 10.74 -13.34 -15.76
C HIS A 72 11.12 -13.65 -17.22
N VAL A 73 11.21 -12.62 -18.07
CA VAL A 73 11.54 -12.79 -19.50
C VAL A 73 13.02 -13.07 -19.74
N THR A 74 13.90 -12.41 -19.00
CA THR A 74 15.36 -12.46 -19.25
C THR A 74 16.10 -13.47 -18.38
N GLY A 75 15.51 -13.90 -17.27
CA GLY A 75 16.18 -14.67 -16.22
C GLY A 75 17.20 -13.85 -15.42
N ILE A 76 17.36 -12.55 -15.71
CA ILE A 76 18.34 -11.68 -15.06
C ILE A 76 17.65 -10.90 -13.94
N ARG A 77 18.17 -11.06 -12.72
CA ARG A 77 17.69 -10.34 -11.52
C ARG A 77 17.70 -8.82 -11.72
N GLN A 78 16.52 -8.19 -11.62
CA GLN A 78 16.38 -6.75 -11.88
C GLN A 78 16.48 -5.87 -10.63
N TYR A 79 16.32 -6.44 -9.44
CA TYR A 79 16.41 -5.70 -8.18
C TYR A 79 17.53 -6.25 -7.30
N ARG A 80 18.35 -5.35 -6.76
CA ARG A 80 19.32 -5.62 -5.71
C ARG A 80 18.69 -5.21 -4.38
N ALA A 81 19.01 -5.91 -3.29
CA ALA A 81 18.73 -5.35 -1.98
C ALA A 81 19.50 -4.01 -1.89
N ASP A 82 18.80 -2.92 -1.61
CA ASP A 82 19.47 -1.68 -1.26
C ASP A 82 20.41 -1.96 -0.06
N PRO A 83 21.62 -1.35 -0.03
CA PRO A 83 22.59 -1.60 1.02
C PRO A 83 22.07 -1.30 2.43
#